data_AF-A0A2N9PC77-F1
#
_entry.id   AF-A0A2N9PC77-F1
#
_cell.length_a   1.000
_cell.length_b   1.000
_cell.length_c   1.000
_cell.angle_alpha   90.00
_cell.angle_beta   90.00
_cell.angle_gamma   90.00
#
_symmetry.space_group_name_H-M   'P 1'
#
loop_
_entity.id
_entity.type
_entity.pdbx_description
1 polymer ?
#
loop_
_entity_poly.entity_id
_entity_poly.type
_entity_poly.pdbx_seq_one_letter_code
_entity_poly.pdbx_strand_id
1 'polypeptide(L)'
;MMINKIILILLLSIILSNCGSKKPDINDEYREYQIARGENPKDKRPFKHFEDFLAYKDSIKKQNLLDNPFLKVNQVYVHYRTPNSVEFSVYSDKETFCLSDYDLDMDGKILSLPDENGIVKVVKPIIVKYFGDFEITNNIIKTRRHSRSPFAEWYDYVEGKISNDILFKF
;
A
#
# COMPACT_ATOMS: atom_id res chain seq x y z
N MET A 1 -9.99 1.16 -50.05
CA MET A 1 -10.94 1.97 -49.27
C MET A 1 -10.15 3.04 -48.54
N MET A 2 -10.02 4.24 -49.12
CA MET A 2 -9.28 5.34 -48.49
C MET A 2 -10.14 5.91 -47.36
N ILE A 3 -9.82 5.55 -46.11
CA ILE A 3 -10.36 6.27 -44.96
C ILE A 3 -9.90 7.72 -45.12
N ASN A 4 -10.87 8.63 -45.27
CA ASN A 4 -10.61 10.04 -45.46
C ASN A 4 -9.77 10.54 -44.27
N LYS A 5 -8.60 11.16 -44.52
CA LYS A 5 -7.67 11.58 -43.45
C LYS A 5 -8.35 12.46 -42.40
N ILE A 6 -9.39 13.20 -42.83
CA ILE A 6 -10.24 14.04 -41.96
C ILE A 6 -11.02 13.20 -40.95
N ILE A 7 -11.57 12.05 -41.36
CA ILE A 7 -12.32 11.14 -40.49
C ILE A 7 -11.38 10.51 -39.45
N LEU A 8 -10.15 10.19 -39.84
CA LEU A 8 -9.13 9.66 -38.93
C LEU A 8 -8.74 10.68 -37.84
N ILE A 9 -8.60 11.96 -38.22
CA ILE A 9 -8.29 13.06 -37.29
C ILE A 9 -9.46 13.32 -36.33
N LEU A 10 -10.71 13.24 -36.81
CA LEU A 10 -11.91 13.37 -35.98
C LEU A 10 -12.08 12.22 -34.99
N LEU A 11 -11.74 10.98 -35.39
CA LEU A 11 -11.73 9.83 -34.50
C LEU A 11 -10.63 9.95 -33.44
N LEU A 12 -9.43 10.40 -33.81
CA LEU A 12 -8.35 10.64 -32.85
C LEU A 12 -8.67 11.74 -31.85
N SER A 13 -9.36 12.81 -32.26
CA SER A 13 -9.73 13.90 -31.34
C SER A 13 -10.80 13.49 -30.33
N ILE A 14 -11.71 12.57 -30.67
CA ILE A 14 -12.71 12.00 -29.74
C ILE A 14 -12.05 11.06 -28.71
N ILE A 15 -11.02 10.31 -29.12
CA ILE A 15 -10.29 9.40 -28.21
C ILE A 15 -9.40 10.20 -27.23
N LEU A 16 -8.82 11.32 -27.68
CA LEU A 16 -7.92 12.15 -26.86
C LEU A 16 -8.67 13.09 -25.89
N SER A 17 -9.95 13.40 -26.15
CA SER A 17 -10.73 14.35 -25.32
C SER A 17 -11.40 13.71 -24.10
N ASN A 18 -11.42 12.38 -23.98
CA ASN A 18 -12.05 11.69 -22.85
C ASN A 18 -11.09 11.26 -21.74
N CYS A 19 -9.83 11.70 -21.80
CA CYS A 19 -8.82 11.43 -20.77
C CYS A 19 -8.81 12.55 -19.70
N GLY A 20 -9.98 12.83 -19.12
CA GLY A 20 -10.12 13.73 -17.99
C GLY A 20 -10.25 12.94 -16.71
N SER A 21 -9.14 12.52 -16.10
CA SER A 21 -9.16 12.04 -14.71
C SER A 21 -9.53 13.23 -13.82
N LYS A 22 -10.83 13.37 -13.51
CA LYS A 22 -11.28 14.33 -12.49
C LYS A 22 -10.62 13.94 -11.19
N LYS A 23 -9.76 14.82 -10.67
CA LYS A 23 -9.27 14.68 -9.29
C LYS A 23 -10.48 14.75 -8.36
N PRO A 24 -10.58 13.87 -7.35
CA PRO A 24 -11.66 13.95 -6.37
C PRO A 24 -11.66 15.34 -5.72
N ASP A 25 -12.82 16.00 -5.72
CA ASP A 25 -13.02 17.26 -5.00
C ASP A 25 -13.21 16.93 -3.52
N ILE A 26 -12.50 17.63 -2.63
CA ILE A 26 -12.67 17.47 -1.18
C ILE A 26 -14.13 17.72 -0.73
N ASN A 27 -14.88 18.53 -1.49
CA ASN A 27 -16.31 18.71 -1.28
C ASN A 27 -17.11 17.43 -1.54
N ASP A 28 -16.69 16.57 -2.47
CA ASP A 28 -17.39 15.32 -2.75
C ASP A 28 -17.19 14.32 -1.61
N GLU A 29 -15.97 14.19 -1.10
CA GLU A 29 -15.68 13.31 0.05
C GLU A 29 -16.40 13.77 1.33
N TYR A 30 -16.43 15.08 1.59
CA TYR A 30 -17.13 15.63 2.75
C TYR A 30 -18.66 15.45 2.63
N ARG A 31 -19.21 15.53 1.41
CA ARG A 31 -20.63 15.22 1.16
C ARG A 31 -20.95 13.76 1.44
N GLU A 32 -20.08 12.82 1.09
CA GLU A 32 -20.28 11.40 1.43
C GLU A 32 -20.33 11.18 2.94
N TYR A 33 -19.45 11.84 3.69
CA TYR A 33 -19.48 11.84 5.15
C TYR A 33 -20.79 12.41 5.72
N GLN A 34 -21.28 13.54 5.19
CA GLN A 34 -22.56 14.12 5.58
C GLN A 34 -23.71 13.13 5.34
N ILE A 35 -23.72 12.46 4.18
CA ILE A 35 -24.72 11.43 3.84
C ILE A 35 -24.64 10.26 4.83
N ALA A 36 -23.44 9.77 5.17
CA ALA A 36 -23.24 8.68 6.12
C ALA A 36 -23.77 9.02 7.53
N ARG A 37 -23.80 10.32 7.89
CA ARG A 37 -24.40 10.83 9.13
C ARG A 37 -25.90 11.14 9.04
N GLY A 38 -26.51 11.02 7.86
CA GLY A 38 -27.90 11.39 7.63
C GLY A 38 -28.14 12.91 7.52
N GLU A 39 -27.09 13.68 7.24
CA GLU A 39 -27.16 15.14 7.07
C GLU A 39 -27.45 15.52 5.61
N ASN A 40 -28.00 16.71 5.38
CA ASN A 40 -28.24 17.20 4.01
C ASN A 40 -26.94 17.79 3.43
N PRO A 41 -26.37 17.20 2.36
CA PRO A 41 -25.12 17.68 1.77
C PRO A 41 -25.20 19.07 1.11
N LYS A 42 -26.40 19.63 0.95
CA LYS A 42 -26.62 21.00 0.46
C LYS A 42 -26.47 22.06 1.54
N ASP A 43 -26.43 21.67 2.82
CA ASP A 43 -26.19 22.60 3.92
C ASP A 43 -24.75 23.11 3.86
N LYS A 44 -24.58 24.40 3.55
CA LYS A 44 -23.27 25.08 3.53
C LYS A 44 -22.72 25.25 4.95
N ARG A 45 -22.23 24.16 5.54
CA ARG A 45 -21.45 24.18 6.79
C ARG A 45 -20.11 23.49 6.56
N PRO A 46 -19.25 24.04 5.69
CA PRO A 46 -17.91 23.50 5.53
C PRO A 46 -17.20 23.69 6.88
N PHE A 47 -16.60 22.63 7.42
CA PHE A 47 -15.76 22.61 8.63
C PHE A 47 -16.42 22.44 10.01
N LYS A 48 -17.74 22.33 10.15
CA LYS A 48 -18.30 21.81 11.42
C LYS A 48 -18.09 20.30 11.43
N HIS A 49 -17.35 19.75 12.39
CA HIS A 49 -16.98 18.32 12.45
C HIS A 49 -15.83 17.89 11.51
N PHE A 50 -14.87 18.78 11.23
CA PHE A 50 -13.71 18.42 10.40
C PHE A 50 -12.88 17.26 10.98
N GLU A 51 -12.63 17.25 12.30
CA GLU A 51 -11.93 16.15 12.97
C GLU A 51 -12.68 14.82 12.86
N ASP A 52 -14.00 14.84 13.05
CA ASP A 52 -14.85 13.65 12.89
C ASP A 52 -14.82 13.14 11.44
N PHE A 53 -14.74 14.05 10.46
CA PHE A 53 -14.57 13.70 9.06
C PHE A 53 -13.21 13.04 8.79
N LEU A 54 -12.11 13.54 9.38
CA LEU A 54 -10.80 12.90 9.28
C LEU A 54 -10.83 11.49 9.88
N ALA A 55 -11.42 11.33 11.07
CA ALA A 55 -11.58 10.02 11.71
C ALA A 55 -12.45 9.07 10.85
N TYR A 56 -13.51 9.60 10.22
CA TYR A 56 -14.31 8.83 9.26
C TYR A 56 -13.46 8.37 8.08
N LYS A 57 -12.66 9.24 7.46
CA LYS A 57 -11.76 8.86 6.36
C LYS A 57 -10.77 7.77 6.76
N ASP A 58 -10.17 7.89 7.94
CA ASP A 58 -9.25 6.87 8.46
C ASP A 58 -9.97 5.54 8.69
N SER A 59 -11.23 5.57 9.14
CA SER A 59 -12.04 4.37 9.32
C SER A 59 -12.34 3.65 8.00
N ILE A 60 -12.65 4.40 6.93
CA ILE A 60 -12.88 3.85 5.59
C ILE A 60 -11.59 3.24 5.03
N LYS A 61 -10.45 3.94 5.16
CA LYS A 61 -9.14 3.39 4.77
C LYS A 61 -8.83 2.08 5.48
N LYS A 62 -9.02 2.05 6.80
CA LYS A 62 -8.82 0.84 7.61
C LYS A 62 -9.73 -0.30 7.16
N GLN A 63 -11.01 -0.04 6.90
CA GLN A 63 -11.93 -1.07 6.39
C GLN A 63 -11.48 -1.59 5.02
N ASN A 64 -11.11 -0.71 4.09
CA ASN A 64 -10.61 -1.10 2.77
C ASN A 64 -9.34 -1.98 2.84
N LEU A 65 -8.47 -1.74 3.84
CA LEU A 65 -7.29 -2.59 4.09
C LEU A 65 -7.67 -3.95 4.69
N LEU A 66 -8.62 -3.98 5.63
CA LEU A 66 -9.10 -5.22 6.24
C LEU A 66 -9.85 -6.11 5.25
N ASP A 67 -10.61 -5.49 4.34
CA ASP A 67 -11.40 -6.16 3.30
C ASP A 67 -10.58 -6.45 2.03
N ASN A 68 -9.29 -6.10 2.01
CA ASN A 68 -8.45 -6.32 0.84
C ASN A 68 -8.27 -7.84 0.57
N PRO A 69 -8.58 -8.33 -0.65
CA PRO A 69 -8.53 -9.76 -0.94
C PRO A 69 -7.09 -10.30 -1.11
N PHE A 70 -6.08 -9.43 -1.19
CA PHE A 70 -4.70 -9.79 -1.49
C PHE A 70 -3.73 -9.57 -0.33
N LEU A 71 -3.95 -8.51 0.47
CA LEU A 71 -3.14 -8.19 1.65
C LEU A 71 -3.95 -8.39 2.93
N LYS A 72 -3.50 -9.32 3.75
CA LYS A 72 -3.90 -9.45 5.16
C LYS A 72 -3.02 -8.58 6.05
N VAL A 73 -3.59 -7.58 6.69
CA VAL A 73 -2.89 -6.74 7.67
C VAL A 73 -2.67 -7.45 9.01
N ASN A 74 -1.67 -6.99 9.77
CA ASN A 74 -1.24 -7.55 11.05
C ASN A 74 -0.83 -9.04 10.98
N GLN A 75 -0.43 -9.49 9.79
CA GLN A 75 0.15 -10.81 9.55
C GLN A 75 1.62 -10.71 9.16
N VAL A 76 2.36 -11.78 9.42
CA VAL A 76 3.78 -11.90 9.09
C VAL A 76 3.92 -12.54 7.72
N TYR A 77 4.49 -11.80 6.77
CA TYR A 77 4.89 -12.30 5.47
C TYR A 77 6.35 -12.69 5.51
N VAL A 78 6.68 -13.85 4.95
CA VAL A 78 8.04 -14.38 4.93
C VAL A 78 8.42 -14.68 3.50
N HIS A 79 9.57 -14.19 3.05
CA HIS A 79 10.11 -14.56 1.75
C HIS A 79 11.63 -14.58 1.75
N TYR A 80 12.21 -15.40 0.87
CA TYR A 80 13.64 -15.44 0.64
C TYR A 80 14.06 -14.22 -0.19
N ARG A 81 15.01 -13.43 0.32
CA ARG A 81 15.67 -12.38 -0.46
C ARG A 81 16.82 -12.93 -1.29
N THR A 82 17.50 -13.92 -0.73
CA THR A 82 18.55 -14.72 -1.37
C THR A 82 18.38 -16.18 -0.93
N PRO A 83 19.10 -17.15 -1.52
CA PRO A 83 19.07 -18.52 -1.03
C PRO A 83 19.44 -18.68 0.46
N ASN A 84 20.17 -17.72 1.03
CA ASN A 84 20.69 -17.78 2.39
C ASN A 84 20.14 -16.66 3.29
N SER A 85 19.12 -15.92 2.85
CA SER A 85 18.59 -14.79 3.63
C SER A 85 17.07 -14.68 3.48
N VAL A 86 16.39 -14.48 4.59
CA VAL A 86 14.93 -14.39 4.68
C VAL A 86 14.51 -13.04 5.24
N GLU A 87 13.45 -12.47 4.67
CA GLU A 87 12.82 -11.24 5.15
C GLU A 87 11.45 -11.53 5.75
N PHE A 88 11.21 -10.91 6.90
CA PHE A 88 9.92 -10.85 7.58
C PHE A 88 9.33 -9.45 7.39
N SER A 89 8.12 -9.38 6.84
CA SER A 89 7.36 -8.14 6.66
C SER A 89 6.05 -8.18 7.43
N VAL A 90 5.66 -7.07 8.05
CA VAL A 90 4.34 -6.91 8.69
C VAL A 90 3.73 -5.60 8.23
N TYR A 91 2.56 -5.67 7.61
CA TYR A 91 1.78 -4.51 7.17
C TYR A 91 0.67 -4.24 8.18
N SER A 92 0.60 -3.03 8.71
CA SER A 92 -0.42 -2.64 9.70
C SER A 92 -1.70 -2.14 9.05
N ASP A 93 -2.76 -2.07 9.84
CA ASP A 93 -4.03 -1.40 9.50
C ASP A 93 -3.94 0.13 9.53
N LYS A 94 -2.72 0.68 9.71
CA LYS A 94 -2.42 2.11 9.74
C LYS A 94 -1.54 2.57 8.58
N GLU A 95 -1.52 1.83 7.47
CA GLU A 95 -0.72 2.16 6.28
C GLU A 95 0.80 2.27 6.57
N THR A 96 1.28 1.63 7.66
CA THR A 96 2.70 1.53 8.00
C THR A 96 3.15 0.08 8.00
N PHE A 97 4.43 -0.17 7.71
CA PHE A 97 4.97 -1.51 7.71
C PHE A 97 6.35 -1.60 8.36
N CYS A 98 6.60 -2.78 8.91
CA CYS A 98 7.85 -3.13 9.57
C CYS A 98 8.53 -4.25 8.80
N LEU A 99 9.87 -4.21 8.73
CA LEU A 99 10.70 -5.24 8.12
C LEU A 99 11.79 -5.71 9.08
N SER A 100 12.24 -6.94 8.89
CA SER A 100 13.55 -7.42 9.33
C SER A 100 14.05 -8.53 8.43
N ASP A 101 15.36 -8.57 8.28
CA ASP A 101 16.09 -9.52 7.44
C ASP A 101 17.09 -10.30 8.31
N TYR A 102 17.17 -11.62 8.07
CA TYR A 102 18.04 -12.54 8.79
C TYR A 102 18.72 -13.50 7.83
N ASP A 103 20.02 -13.67 8.02
CA ASP A 103 20.78 -14.66 7.29
C ASP A 103 20.64 -16.05 7.94
N LEU A 104 20.48 -17.07 7.10
CA LEU A 104 20.18 -18.45 7.48
C LEU A 104 21.43 -19.26 7.83
N ASP A 105 22.61 -18.73 7.52
CA ASP A 105 23.92 -19.31 7.82
C ASP A 105 24.52 -18.78 9.14
N MET A 106 23.82 -17.88 9.85
CA MET A 106 24.23 -17.43 11.18
C MET A 106 23.99 -18.50 12.25
N ASP A 107 24.80 -18.47 13.32
CA ASP A 107 24.94 -19.43 14.44
C ASP A 107 23.66 -19.84 15.23
N GLY A 108 22.50 -20.04 14.60
CA GLY A 108 21.30 -20.57 15.25
C GLY A 108 20.63 -19.60 16.24
N LYS A 109 21.00 -18.31 16.27
CA LYS A 109 20.62 -17.40 17.37
C LYS A 109 19.14 -17.02 17.36
N ILE A 110 18.57 -16.75 16.18
CA ILE A 110 17.19 -16.25 16.01
C ILE A 110 16.41 -17.22 15.13
N LEU A 111 17.04 -17.67 14.05
CA LEU A 111 16.60 -18.78 13.22
C LEU A 111 17.55 -19.96 13.46
N SER A 112 17.04 -21.19 13.39
CA SER A 112 17.88 -22.37 13.38
C SER A 112 18.65 -22.45 12.06
N LEU A 113 19.78 -23.16 12.06
CA LEU A 113 20.33 -23.65 10.81
C LEU A 113 19.30 -24.58 10.13
N PRO A 114 19.27 -24.65 8.80
CA PRO A 114 18.42 -25.61 8.09
C PRO A 114 18.75 -27.04 8.54
N ASP A 115 17.72 -27.84 8.81
CA ASP A 115 17.91 -29.27 9.07
C ASP A 115 18.17 -30.07 7.78
N GLU A 116 18.26 -31.40 7.90
CA GLU A 116 18.48 -32.31 6.76
C GLU A 116 17.40 -32.21 5.66
N ASN A 117 16.22 -31.69 6.00
CA ASN A 117 15.11 -31.44 5.08
C ASN A 117 15.03 -29.96 4.64
N GLY A 118 15.99 -29.13 5.03
CA GLY A 118 16.01 -27.70 4.75
C GLY A 118 15.04 -26.87 5.60
N ILE A 119 14.47 -27.43 6.67
CA ILE A 119 13.50 -26.72 7.51
C ILE A 119 14.24 -25.79 8.47
N VAL A 120 13.87 -24.52 8.45
CA VAL A 120 14.36 -23.48 9.36
C VAL A 120 13.28 -23.19 10.42
N LYS A 121 13.66 -23.17 11.69
CA LYS A 121 12.77 -22.90 12.83
C LYS A 121 13.08 -21.55 13.44
N VAL A 122 12.05 -20.85 13.89
CA VAL A 122 12.19 -19.64 14.69
C VAL A 122 12.55 -20.04 16.13
N VAL A 123 13.76 -19.67 16.58
CA VAL A 123 14.31 -20.02 17.90
C VAL A 123 14.04 -18.90 18.92
N LYS A 124 14.03 -17.64 18.45
CA LYS A 124 13.74 -16.45 19.26
C LYS A 124 12.70 -15.57 18.57
N PRO A 125 11.98 -14.72 19.31
CA PRO A 125 11.06 -13.75 18.72
C PRO A 125 11.74 -12.93 17.61
N ILE A 126 11.06 -12.85 16.46
CA ILE A 126 11.49 -12.01 15.35
C ILE A 126 11.21 -10.56 15.73
N ILE A 127 12.25 -9.73 15.80
CA ILE A 127 12.11 -8.30 16.06
C ILE A 127 12.05 -7.61 14.71
N VAL A 128 10.91 -7.03 14.36
CA VAL A 128 10.74 -6.19 13.16
C VAL A 128 10.94 -4.71 13.51
N LYS A 129 11.48 -3.94 12.58
CA LYS A 129 11.68 -2.48 12.74
C LYS A 129 10.76 -1.73 11.81
N TYR A 130 10.25 -0.58 12.27
CA TYR A 130 9.55 0.37 11.40
C TYR A 130 10.40 0.68 10.17
N PHE A 131 9.81 0.48 8.99
CA PHE A 131 10.50 0.69 7.72
C PHE A 131 9.92 1.87 6.96
N GLY A 132 8.60 2.02 6.94
CA GLY A 132 7.95 3.14 6.26
C GLY A 132 6.45 3.00 6.13
N ASP A 133 5.90 3.78 5.21
CA ASP A 133 4.48 3.80 4.88
C ASP A 133 4.23 2.98 3.62
N PHE A 134 2.98 2.57 3.42
CA PHE A 134 2.55 1.92 2.18
C PHE A 134 1.15 2.35 1.78
N GLU A 135 0.87 2.27 0.48
CA GLU A 135 -0.46 2.37 -0.08
C GLU A 135 -0.72 1.18 -1.02
N ILE A 136 -1.97 0.77 -1.13
CA ILE A 136 -2.40 -0.25 -2.09
C ILE A 136 -3.36 0.39 -3.07
N THR A 137 -3.07 0.21 -4.36
CA THR A 137 -4.00 0.53 -5.44
C THR A 137 -4.17 -0.74 -6.29
N ASN A 138 -5.38 -1.30 -6.31
CA ASN A 138 -5.67 -2.61 -6.90
C ASN A 138 -4.81 -3.73 -6.29
N ASN A 139 -3.88 -4.30 -7.06
CA ASN A 139 -2.94 -5.33 -6.65
C ASN A 139 -1.48 -4.83 -6.59
N ILE A 140 -1.28 -3.51 -6.69
CA ILE A 140 0.03 -2.88 -6.61
C ILE A 140 0.16 -2.30 -5.20
N ILE A 141 1.23 -2.71 -4.51
CA ILE A 141 1.66 -2.07 -3.27
C ILE A 141 2.77 -1.10 -3.59
N LYS A 142 2.63 0.13 -3.10
CA LYS A 142 3.67 1.14 -3.18
C LYS A 142 4.15 1.41 -1.78
N THR A 143 5.44 1.27 -1.56
CA THR A 143 6.07 1.51 -0.27
C THR A 143 6.92 2.76 -0.35
N ARG A 144 6.90 3.54 0.73
CA ARG A 144 7.68 4.75 0.88
C ARG A 144 8.48 4.68 2.17
N ARG A 145 9.79 4.81 2.06
CA ARG A 145 10.70 4.89 3.21
C ARG A 145 11.26 6.30 3.32
N HIS A 146 11.20 6.86 4.52
CA HIS A 146 11.92 8.10 4.82
C HIS A 146 13.39 7.77 5.11
N SER A 147 14.29 8.38 4.35
CA SER A 147 15.73 8.18 4.43
C SER A 147 16.42 9.50 4.75
N ARG A 148 17.43 9.43 5.61
CA ARG A 148 18.21 10.60 6.03
C ARG A 148 19.68 10.29 6.15
N SER A 149 20.48 11.30 5.85
CA SER A 149 21.91 11.38 6.10
C SER A 149 22.20 12.67 6.87
N PRO A 150 23.42 12.88 7.39
CA PRO A 150 23.80 14.16 7.97
C PRO A 150 23.66 15.36 7.02
N PHE A 151 23.56 15.14 5.71
CA PHE A 151 23.59 16.19 4.69
C PHE A 151 22.28 16.38 3.93
N ALA A 152 21.38 15.39 3.96
CA ALA A 152 20.15 15.39 3.16
C ALA A 152 19.12 14.41 3.71
N GLU A 153 17.84 14.71 3.45
CA GLU A 153 16.69 13.83 3.68
C GLU A 153 15.95 13.64 2.36
N TRP A 154 15.44 12.43 2.12
CA TRP A 154 14.68 12.09 0.91
C TRP A 154 13.73 10.92 1.18
N TYR A 155 12.92 10.59 0.18
CA TYR A 155 12.01 9.45 0.22
C TYR A 155 12.40 8.44 -0.85
N ASP A 156 12.61 7.20 -0.43
CA ASP A 156 12.80 6.06 -1.32
C ASP A 156 11.44 5.42 -1.59
N TYR A 157 11.18 5.08 -2.86
CA TYR A 157 9.93 4.47 -3.30
C TYR A 157 10.23 3.13 -3.95
N VAL A 158 9.52 2.09 -3.50
CA VAL A 158 9.61 0.73 -4.07
C VAL A 158 8.20 0.24 -4.33
N GLU A 159 7.98 -0.26 -5.53
CA GLU A 159 6.70 -0.85 -5.94
C GLU A 159 6.77 -2.37 -5.88
N GLY A 160 5.63 -2.99 -5.62
CA GLY A 160 5.49 -4.43 -5.63
C GLY A 160 4.10 -4.83 -6.10
N LYS A 161 3.95 -6.12 -6.41
CA LYS A 161 2.66 -6.72 -6.72
C LYS A 161 2.29 -7.72 -5.65
N ILE A 162 1.02 -7.72 -5.25
CA ILE A 162 0.47 -8.67 -4.30
C ILE A 162 -0.51 -9.59 -5.04
N SER A 163 -0.39 -10.89 -4.81
CA SER A 163 -1.35 -11.88 -5.31
C SER A 163 -1.44 -13.05 -4.33
N ASN A 164 -2.65 -13.34 -3.84
CA ASN A 164 -2.93 -14.48 -2.94
C ASN A 164 -1.96 -14.57 -1.75
N ASP A 165 -1.82 -13.49 -0.98
CA ASP A 165 -0.89 -13.38 0.16
C ASP A 165 0.61 -13.47 -0.20
N ILE A 166 0.97 -13.48 -1.48
CA ILE A 166 2.36 -13.47 -1.95
C ILE A 166 2.74 -12.05 -2.38
N LEU A 167 3.87 -11.57 -1.87
CA LEU A 167 4.40 -10.24 -2.14
C LEU A 167 5.63 -10.34 -3.06
N PHE A 168 5.54 -9.71 -4.24
CA PHE A 168 6.65 -9.57 -5.19
C PHE A 168 7.11 -8.11 -5.18
N LYS A 169 8.31 -7.82 -4.68
CA LYS A 169 8.90 -6.47 -4.73
C LYS A 169 9.76 -6.33 -6.00
N PHE A 170 9.69 -5.18 -6.68
CA PHE A 170 10.45 -4.88 -7.90
C PHE A 170 11.45 -3.75 -7.67
#